data_AF-A0A1B3NJI8-F1
#
_entry.id   AF-A0A1B3NJI8-F1
#
_cell.length_a   1.000
_cell.length_b   1.000
_cell.length_c   1.000
_cell.angle_alpha   90.00
_cell.angle_beta   90.00
_cell.angle_gamma   90.00
#
_symmetry.space_group_name_H-M   'P 1'
#
loop_
_entity.id
_entity.type
_entity.pdbx_description
1 polymer ?
#
loop_
_entity_poly.entity_id
_entity_poly.type
_entity_poly.pdbx_seq_one_letter_code
_entity_poly.pdbx_strand_id
1 'polypeptide(L)'
;MKISLLALLTTSGLALAACNPLDTGPVGNPNVPQPRKPVELGRYGGTWYEQARYDASFQKGCEAVTARYAAKPDGTIAVVNACRQGSPTGPVRTADATARVVEGSNGAKLKVTFFWPIEGDYWVLDRADDYAWSIVGEPSGRYLWILTRSQRLGPRQYAALVTRVQALGYDTTLLRRTQH
;
A
#
# COMPACT_ATOMS: atom_id res chain seq x y z
N MET A 1 2.01 -76.45 -7.88
CA MET A 1 2.93 -75.29 -7.80
C MET A 1 2.11 -74.02 -7.74
N LYS A 2 2.18 -73.29 -6.63
CA LYS A 2 1.49 -72.02 -6.38
C LYS A 2 2.31 -70.89 -7.02
N ILE A 3 1.70 -70.02 -7.81
CA ILE A 3 2.27 -68.72 -8.15
C ILE A 3 1.23 -67.67 -7.78
N SER A 4 1.47 -67.03 -6.63
CA SER A 4 0.68 -65.90 -6.13
C SER A 4 1.06 -64.65 -6.90
N LEU A 5 0.08 -63.98 -7.51
CA LEU A 5 0.27 -62.68 -8.14
C LEU A 5 0.14 -61.59 -7.07
N LEU A 6 1.25 -60.97 -6.71
CA LEU A 6 1.34 -59.89 -5.74
C LEU A 6 0.83 -58.59 -6.40
N ALA A 7 -0.27 -58.04 -5.91
CA ALA A 7 -0.75 -56.72 -6.32
C ALA A 7 0.14 -55.63 -5.66
N LEU A 8 0.89 -54.87 -6.45
CA LEU A 8 1.56 -53.65 -5.98
C LEU A 8 0.53 -52.52 -5.89
N LEU A 9 0.16 -52.16 -4.67
CA LEU A 9 -0.53 -50.90 -4.37
C LEU A 9 0.52 -49.78 -4.37
N THR A 10 0.59 -49.01 -5.45
CA THR A 10 1.33 -47.74 -5.47
C THR A 10 0.47 -46.66 -4.82
N THR A 11 0.71 -46.39 -3.54
CA THR A 11 0.17 -45.21 -2.87
C THR A 11 0.94 -43.97 -3.35
N SER A 12 0.48 -43.37 -4.45
CA SER A 12 0.86 -42.01 -4.82
C SER A 12 0.34 -41.05 -3.74
N GLY A 13 1.19 -40.70 -2.78
CA GLY A 13 0.93 -39.62 -1.85
C GLY A 13 0.82 -38.31 -2.63
N LEU A 14 -0.41 -37.84 -2.85
CA LEU A 14 -0.67 -36.46 -3.24
C LEU A 14 -0.06 -35.57 -2.15
N ALA A 15 1.07 -34.93 -2.46
CA ALA A 15 1.53 -33.80 -1.68
C ALA A 15 0.46 -32.71 -1.82
N LEU A 16 -0.39 -32.60 -0.80
CA LEU A 16 -1.26 -31.45 -0.61
C LEU A 16 -0.34 -30.24 -0.50
N ALA A 17 -0.17 -29.51 -1.60
CA ALA A 17 0.31 -28.15 -1.58
C ALA A 17 -0.63 -27.39 -0.67
N ALA A 18 -0.21 -27.16 0.58
CA ALA A 18 -0.92 -26.32 1.50
C ALA A 18 -0.95 -24.91 0.88
N CYS A 19 -2.08 -24.55 0.26
CA CYS A 19 -2.39 -23.17 -0.04
C CYS A 19 -2.44 -22.44 1.30
N ASN A 20 -1.31 -21.83 1.71
CA ASN A 20 -1.27 -20.98 2.89
C ASN A 20 -2.19 -19.78 2.63
N PRO A 21 -3.34 -19.67 3.32
CA PRO A 21 -4.31 -18.59 3.10
C PRO A 21 -3.83 -17.26 3.72
N LEU A 22 -2.55 -17.17 4.08
CA LEU A 22 -1.88 -16.05 4.74
C LEU A 22 -0.67 -15.59 3.93
N ASP A 23 -0.81 -15.48 2.60
CA ASP A 23 0.18 -14.79 1.76
C ASP A 23 0.10 -13.27 2.05
N THR A 24 0.58 -12.93 3.24
CA THR A 24 0.83 -11.57 3.67
C THR A 24 2.13 -11.18 3.00
N GLY A 25 2.05 -10.32 1.98
CA GLY A 25 3.20 -9.92 1.15
C GLY A 25 4.45 -9.55 1.96
N PRO A 26 5.64 -9.54 1.33
CA PRO A 26 6.92 -9.46 2.03
C PRO A 26 7.01 -8.25 2.98
N VAL A 27 7.69 -8.44 4.11
CA VAL A 27 8.04 -7.34 5.03
C VAL A 27 9.24 -6.62 4.44
N GLY A 28 9.05 -5.41 3.90
CA GLY A 28 10.14 -4.63 3.33
C GLY A 28 10.85 -3.72 4.34
N ASN A 29 10.29 -3.53 5.54
CA ASN A 29 10.96 -2.86 6.65
C ASN A 29 10.47 -3.38 8.02
N PRO A 30 11.23 -4.24 8.72
CA PRO A 30 10.82 -4.75 10.03
C PRO A 30 10.87 -3.70 11.16
N ASN A 31 11.51 -2.54 10.93
CA ASN A 31 11.74 -1.50 11.93
C ASN A 31 11.30 -0.13 11.40
N VAL A 32 10.00 -0.01 11.11
CA VAL A 32 9.44 1.22 10.52
C VAL A 32 9.68 2.42 11.45
N PRO A 33 10.36 3.49 10.96
CA PRO A 33 10.65 4.65 11.80
C PRO A 33 9.37 5.44 12.11
N GLN A 34 9.44 6.27 13.15
CA GLN A 34 8.41 7.27 13.39
C GLN A 34 8.37 8.30 12.23
N PRO A 35 7.20 8.89 11.93
CA PRO A 35 7.08 10.02 11.03
C PRO A 35 8.12 11.11 11.30
N ARG A 36 8.85 11.53 10.25
CA ARG A 36 9.93 12.52 10.36
C ARG A 36 9.43 13.95 10.56
N LYS A 37 8.18 14.22 10.14
CA LYS A 37 7.62 15.58 10.09
C LYS A 37 6.14 15.58 10.49
N PRO A 38 5.64 16.68 11.07
CA PRO A 38 4.20 16.87 11.25
C PRO A 38 3.47 17.08 9.92
N VAL A 39 2.16 16.87 9.94
CA VAL A 39 1.27 17.01 8.78
C VAL A 39 0.12 17.98 9.08
N GLU A 40 0.14 19.11 8.40
CA GLU A 40 -1.00 20.04 8.28
C GLU A 40 -2.06 19.46 7.34
N LEU A 41 -3.16 18.94 7.91
CA LEU A 41 -4.20 18.22 7.17
C LEU A 41 -4.86 19.05 6.07
N GLY A 42 -5.04 20.36 6.29
CA GLY A 42 -5.60 21.26 5.28
C GLY A 42 -4.75 21.33 4.02
N ARG A 43 -3.42 21.27 4.15
CA ARG A 43 -2.48 21.25 3.02
C ARG A 43 -2.28 19.85 2.44
N TYR A 44 -2.49 18.81 3.25
CA TYR A 44 -2.44 17.41 2.82
C TYR A 44 -3.69 16.99 2.03
N GLY A 45 -4.82 17.68 2.22
CA GLY A 45 -6.07 17.45 1.50
C GLY A 45 -5.95 17.52 -0.03
N GLY A 46 -6.98 17.08 -0.73
CA GLY A 46 -7.01 17.01 -2.19
C GLY A 46 -6.47 15.69 -2.75
N THR A 47 -6.16 15.68 -4.05
CA THR A 47 -5.78 14.47 -4.79
C THR A 47 -4.28 14.22 -4.70
N TRP A 48 -3.93 12.95 -4.54
CA TRP A 48 -2.59 12.39 -4.66
C TRP A 48 -2.58 11.30 -5.71
N TYR A 49 -1.50 11.20 -6.47
CA TYR A 49 -1.25 10.17 -7.47
C TYR A 49 -0.19 9.20 -6.95
N GLU A 50 -0.51 7.92 -6.95
CA GLU A 50 0.44 6.87 -6.56
C GLU A 50 1.50 6.70 -7.64
N GLN A 51 2.76 6.84 -7.29
CA GLN A 51 3.89 6.67 -8.21
C GLN A 51 4.49 5.27 -8.11
N ALA A 52 4.50 4.72 -6.91
CA ALA A 52 4.92 3.35 -6.63
C ALA A 52 4.33 2.87 -5.31
N ARG A 53 4.30 1.55 -5.14
CA ARG A 53 3.83 0.89 -3.92
C ARG A 53 4.59 -0.41 -3.67
N TYR A 54 4.46 -0.95 -2.46
CA TYR A 54 4.54 -2.39 -2.28
C TYR A 54 3.23 -3.04 -2.70
N ASP A 55 3.31 -4.18 -3.39
CA ASP A 55 2.10 -4.81 -3.91
C ASP A 55 1.22 -5.34 -2.77
N ALA A 56 0.00 -4.81 -2.72
CA ALA A 56 -1.03 -5.20 -1.78
C ALA A 56 -2.12 -6.00 -2.50
N SER A 57 -2.61 -7.07 -1.87
CA SER A 57 -3.65 -7.92 -2.46
C SER A 57 -4.91 -7.14 -2.87
N PHE A 58 -5.29 -6.14 -2.08
CA PHE A 58 -6.45 -5.27 -2.36
C PHE A 58 -6.25 -4.30 -3.53
N GLN A 59 -5.00 -4.01 -3.93
CA GLN A 59 -4.64 -3.18 -5.10
C GLN A 59 -4.13 -4.00 -6.29
N LYS A 60 -4.30 -5.33 -6.29
CA LYS A 60 -3.80 -6.19 -7.37
C LYS A 60 -4.37 -5.76 -8.73
N GLY A 61 -3.46 -5.44 -9.66
CA GLY A 61 -3.81 -5.01 -11.01
C GLY A 61 -4.36 -3.58 -11.11
N CYS A 62 -4.28 -2.77 -10.05
CA CYS A 62 -4.62 -1.36 -10.13
C CYS A 62 -3.48 -0.53 -10.75
N GLU A 63 -3.84 0.27 -11.76
CA GLU A 63 -3.02 1.30 -12.38
C GLU A 63 -3.74 2.66 -12.34
N ALA A 64 -3.07 3.75 -12.72
CA ALA A 64 -3.58 5.12 -12.67
C ALA A 64 -4.22 5.47 -11.31
N VAL A 65 -3.57 5.03 -10.22
CA VAL A 65 -4.14 5.07 -8.88
C VAL A 65 -4.10 6.49 -8.31
N THR A 66 -5.21 6.90 -7.70
CA THR A 66 -5.31 8.15 -6.96
C THR A 66 -5.94 7.93 -5.58
N ALA A 67 -5.58 8.81 -4.65
CA ALA A 67 -6.20 8.92 -3.33
C ALA A 67 -6.60 10.39 -3.12
N ARG A 68 -7.88 10.64 -2.84
CA ARG A 68 -8.41 11.99 -2.57
C ARG A 68 -8.84 12.10 -1.12
N TYR A 69 -8.31 13.11 -0.44
CA TYR A 69 -8.63 13.41 0.96
C TYR A 69 -9.46 14.69 1.08
N ALA A 70 -10.52 14.66 1.87
CA ALA A 70 -11.31 15.85 2.17
C ALA A 70 -11.73 15.87 3.65
N ALA A 71 -11.58 17.02 4.31
CA ALA A 71 -12.08 17.19 5.68
C ALA A 71 -13.62 17.11 5.69
N LYS A 72 -14.17 16.54 6.77
CA LYS A 72 -15.61 16.48 7.03
C LYS A 72 -15.98 17.38 8.23
N PRO A 73 -17.26 17.80 8.34
CA PRO A 73 -17.72 18.61 9.47
C PRO A 73 -17.57 17.97 10.85
N ASP A 74 -17.55 16.63 10.92
CA ASP A 74 -17.39 15.85 12.15
C ASP A 74 -15.92 15.71 12.61
N GLY A 75 -14.98 16.35 11.90
CA GLY A 75 -13.55 16.28 12.17
C GLY A 75 -12.84 15.05 11.59
N THR A 76 -13.57 14.13 10.94
CA THR A 76 -12.97 13.03 10.19
C THR A 76 -12.54 13.45 8.78
N ILE A 77 -11.87 12.54 8.08
CA ILE A 77 -11.38 12.76 6.71
C ILE A 77 -12.06 11.75 5.80
N ALA A 78 -12.73 12.23 4.75
CA ALA A 78 -13.18 11.39 3.64
C ALA A 78 -11.97 10.97 2.80
N VAL A 79 -11.87 9.68 2.50
CA VAL A 79 -10.84 9.11 1.63
C VAL A 79 -11.54 8.44 0.47
N VAL A 80 -11.20 8.85 -0.75
CA VAL A 80 -11.68 8.19 -1.97
C VAL A 80 -10.47 7.69 -2.75
N ASN A 81 -10.30 6.37 -2.82
CA ASN A 81 -9.30 5.76 -3.68
C ASN A 81 -9.94 5.39 -5.02
N ALA A 82 -9.23 5.64 -6.11
CA ALA A 82 -9.65 5.24 -7.44
C ALA A 82 -8.48 4.62 -8.20
N CYS A 83 -8.75 3.60 -9.00
CA CYS A 83 -7.77 3.01 -9.92
C CYS A 83 -8.45 2.56 -11.22
N ARG A 84 -7.64 2.19 -12.21
CA ARG A 84 -8.07 1.46 -13.40
C ARG A 84 -7.54 0.03 -13.37
N GLN A 85 -8.42 -0.93 -13.59
CA GLN A 85 -8.10 -2.35 -13.47
C GLN A 85 -7.38 -2.86 -14.74
N GLY A 86 -6.23 -3.50 -14.57
CA GLY A 86 -5.47 -4.19 -15.61
C GLY A 86 -4.58 -3.28 -16.48
N SER A 87 -4.95 -2.02 -16.68
CA SER A 87 -4.13 -1.05 -17.42
C SER A 87 -4.54 0.40 -17.10
N PRO A 88 -3.73 1.41 -17.48
CA PRO A 88 -4.11 2.83 -17.38
C PRO A 88 -5.35 3.25 -18.19
N THR A 89 -5.86 2.40 -19.07
CA THR A 89 -7.10 2.62 -19.84
C THR A 89 -8.21 1.64 -19.47
N GLY A 90 -7.98 0.78 -18.48
CA GLY A 90 -8.94 -0.20 -18.00
C GLY A 90 -10.16 0.42 -17.31
N PRO A 91 -11.14 -0.42 -16.92
CA PRO A 91 -12.34 0.03 -16.23
C PRO A 91 -11.99 0.66 -14.87
N VAL A 92 -12.74 1.69 -14.49
CA VAL A 92 -12.55 2.40 -13.22
C VAL A 92 -13.10 1.56 -12.06
N ARG A 93 -12.34 1.54 -10.97
CA ARG A 93 -12.75 0.99 -9.67
C ARG A 93 -12.49 2.03 -8.59
N THR A 94 -13.44 2.18 -7.67
CA THR A 94 -13.34 3.11 -6.53
C THR A 94 -13.51 2.38 -5.20
N ALA A 95 -12.99 2.99 -4.15
CA ALA A 95 -13.19 2.56 -2.77
C ALA A 95 -13.24 3.79 -1.86
N ASP A 96 -14.34 3.93 -1.12
CA ASP A 96 -14.55 4.99 -0.15
C ASP A 96 -14.15 4.52 1.26
N ALA A 97 -13.59 5.43 2.03
CA ALA A 97 -13.22 5.20 3.42
C ALA A 97 -13.33 6.48 4.25
N THR A 98 -13.30 6.31 5.56
CA THR A 98 -13.17 7.41 6.52
C THR A 98 -11.89 7.24 7.31
N ALA A 99 -11.16 8.33 7.53
CA ALA A 99 -9.96 8.33 8.35
C ALA A 99 -10.10 9.29 9.53
N ARG A 100 -9.44 8.94 10.65
CA ARG A 100 -9.26 9.82 11.80
C ARG A 100 -7.79 9.95 12.15
N VAL A 101 -7.42 11.09 12.71
CA VAL A 101 -6.06 11.35 13.19
C VAL A 101 -5.83 10.59 14.49
N VAL A 102 -4.66 9.97 14.63
CA VAL A 102 -4.20 9.43 15.91
C VAL A 102 -3.74 10.61 16.77
N GLU A 103 -4.31 10.75 17.96
CA GLU A 103 -3.98 11.81 18.90
C GLU A 103 -2.46 11.82 19.23
N GLY A 104 -1.90 13.02 19.39
CA GLY A 104 -0.46 13.20 19.66
C GLY A 104 0.47 12.91 18.47
N SER A 105 -0.04 12.49 17.32
CA SER A 105 0.79 12.19 16.12
C SER A 105 1.15 13.41 15.27
N ASN A 106 0.71 14.61 15.67
CA ASN A 106 0.85 15.85 14.90
C ASN A 106 0.33 15.70 13.45
N GLY A 107 -0.78 14.99 13.28
CA GLY A 107 -1.44 14.75 11.99
C GLY A 107 -0.78 13.67 11.12
N ALA A 108 0.37 13.12 11.51
CA ALA A 108 1.16 12.23 10.66
C ALA A 108 0.68 10.76 10.68
N LYS A 109 -0.19 10.37 11.61
CA LYS A 109 -0.75 9.02 11.68
C LYS A 109 -2.26 9.08 11.64
N LEU A 110 -2.85 8.25 10.79
CA LEU A 110 -4.29 8.08 10.66
C LEU A 110 -4.68 6.61 10.89
N LYS A 111 -5.91 6.41 11.36
CA LYS A 111 -6.63 5.14 11.28
C LYS A 111 -7.68 5.26 10.18
N VAL A 112 -7.62 4.37 9.19
CA VAL A 112 -8.48 4.39 7.99
C VAL A 112 -9.45 3.22 8.04
N THR A 113 -10.74 3.50 7.92
CA THR A 113 -11.81 2.50 7.97
C THR A 113 -12.49 2.41 6.61
N PHE A 114 -12.32 1.28 5.91
CA PHE A 114 -13.00 0.97 4.65
C PHE A 114 -14.30 0.21 4.88
N PHE A 115 -14.25 -0.79 5.75
CA PHE A 115 -15.41 -1.59 6.14
C PHE A 115 -15.37 -1.77 7.66
N TRP A 116 -16.35 -1.21 8.35
CA TRP A 116 -16.42 -1.30 9.80
C TRP A 116 -16.63 -2.76 10.23
N PRO A 117 -15.89 -3.30 11.23
CA PRO A 117 -15.00 -2.61 12.18
C PRO A 117 -13.48 -2.69 11.86
N ILE A 118 -13.08 -2.99 10.62
CA ILE A 118 -11.67 -3.17 10.25
C ILE A 118 -11.01 -1.82 9.94
N GLU A 119 -9.89 -1.55 10.60
CA GLU A 119 -9.10 -0.34 10.42
C GLU A 119 -7.69 -0.66 9.92
N GLY A 120 -7.18 0.17 9.01
CA GLY A 120 -5.80 0.17 8.56
C GLY A 120 -5.02 1.33 9.18
N ASP A 121 -3.74 1.10 9.44
CA ASP A 121 -2.79 2.15 9.78
C ASP A 121 -2.33 2.89 8.52
N TYR A 122 -2.24 4.22 8.61
CA TYR A 122 -1.71 5.09 7.57
C TYR A 122 -0.76 6.10 8.19
N TRP A 123 0.53 5.94 7.95
CA TRP A 123 1.58 6.77 8.55
C TRP A 123 2.29 7.54 7.45
N VAL A 124 2.21 8.88 7.48
CA VAL A 124 3.00 9.75 6.62
C VAL A 124 4.43 9.79 7.17
N LEU A 125 5.30 8.95 6.63
CA LEU A 125 6.66 8.74 7.14
C LEU A 125 7.59 9.91 6.81
N ASP A 126 7.46 10.48 5.62
CA ASP A 126 8.14 11.70 5.19
C ASP A 126 7.30 12.44 4.15
N ARG A 127 7.49 13.75 4.04
CA ARG A 127 6.80 14.60 3.06
C ARG A 127 7.63 15.83 2.68
N ALA A 128 7.32 16.39 1.52
CA ALA A 128 7.89 17.66 1.07
C ALA A 128 7.37 18.83 1.89
N ASP A 129 8.18 19.86 2.13
CA ASP A 129 7.74 21.04 2.91
C ASP A 129 6.59 21.80 2.21
N ASP A 130 6.55 21.73 0.88
CA ASP A 130 5.51 22.26 0.01
C ASP A 130 4.35 21.28 -0.26
N TYR A 131 4.38 20.07 0.29
CA TYR A 131 3.42 18.98 0.04
C TYR A 131 3.37 18.47 -1.41
N ALA A 132 4.43 18.63 -2.21
CA ALA A 132 4.49 18.09 -3.57
C ALA A 132 4.59 16.55 -3.62
N TRP A 133 5.18 15.93 -2.58
CA TRP A 133 5.33 14.47 -2.44
C TRP A 133 5.13 14.02 -0.98
N SER A 134 4.74 12.77 -0.81
CA SER A 134 4.54 12.08 0.47
C SER A 134 4.95 10.62 0.36
N ILE A 135 5.60 10.09 1.39
CA ILE A 135 5.91 8.66 1.52
C ILE A 135 5.11 8.13 2.70
N VAL A 136 4.30 7.11 2.43
CA VAL A 136 3.33 6.57 3.39
C VAL A 136 3.64 5.12 3.65
N GLY A 137 3.56 4.67 4.90
CA GLY A 137 3.63 3.27 5.26
C GLY A 137 2.73 2.96 6.45
N GLU A 138 3.05 1.89 7.16
CA GLU A 138 2.34 1.40 8.34
C GLU A 138 3.29 0.59 9.24
N PRO A 139 2.95 0.32 10.53
CA PRO A 139 3.87 -0.22 11.52
C PRO A 139 4.56 -1.55 11.19
N SER A 140 3.90 -2.44 10.44
CA SER A 140 4.43 -3.76 10.10
C SER A 140 5.45 -3.73 8.96
N GLY A 141 5.52 -2.60 8.23
CA GLY A 141 6.44 -2.38 7.12
C GLY A 141 6.17 -3.24 5.88
N ARG A 142 4.96 -3.80 5.79
CA ARG A 142 4.50 -4.58 4.63
C ARG A 142 3.88 -3.71 3.56
N TYR A 143 3.41 -2.52 3.94
CA TYR A 143 2.84 -1.56 3.01
C TYR A 143 3.65 -0.27 2.94
N LEU A 144 3.75 0.24 1.72
CA LEU A 144 4.46 1.46 1.38
C LEU A 144 3.83 2.07 0.13
N TRP A 145 3.70 3.39 0.10
CA TRP A 145 3.29 4.15 -1.07
C TRP A 145 4.16 5.39 -1.24
N ILE A 146 4.52 5.68 -2.49
CA ILE A 146 5.08 6.98 -2.91
C ILE A 146 3.94 7.74 -3.58
N LEU A 147 3.58 8.89 -3.03
CA LEU A 147 2.48 9.72 -3.51
C LEU A 147 3.00 11.08 -3.96
N THR A 148 2.43 11.62 -5.05
CA THR A 148 2.74 12.97 -5.53
C THR A 148 1.51 13.75 -5.94
N ARG A 149 1.62 15.09 -5.97
CA ARG A 149 0.57 15.97 -6.51
C ARG A 149 0.54 15.97 -8.04
N SER A 150 1.69 15.77 -8.67
CA SER A 150 1.77 15.53 -10.12
C SER A 150 1.45 14.08 -10.44
N GLN A 151 0.67 13.83 -11.50
CA GLN A 151 0.39 12.49 -11.98
C GLN A 151 1.64 11.78 -12.52
N ARG A 152 2.54 12.53 -13.18
CA ARG A 152 3.76 11.98 -13.78
C ARG A 152 4.99 12.66 -13.20
N LEU A 153 6.03 11.87 -12.97
CA LEU A 153 7.36 12.31 -12.55
C LEU A 153 8.39 12.04 -13.64
N GLY A 154 9.36 12.95 -13.76
CA GLY A 154 10.58 12.69 -14.50
C GLY A 154 11.45 11.62 -13.81
N PRO A 155 12.33 10.90 -14.53
CA PRO A 155 13.16 9.84 -13.96
C PRO A 155 13.99 10.26 -12.76
N ARG A 156 14.55 11.49 -12.79
CA ARG A 156 15.35 12.04 -11.68
C ARG A 156 14.53 12.26 -10.41
N GLN A 157 13.31 12.79 -10.55
CA GLN A 157 12.42 13.01 -9.40
C GLN A 157 11.98 11.68 -8.78
N TYR A 158 11.63 10.70 -9.62
CA TYR A 158 11.29 9.36 -9.14
C TYR A 158 12.46 8.71 -8.38
N ALA A 159 13.67 8.73 -8.96
CA ALA A 159 14.86 8.19 -8.31
C ALA A 159 15.13 8.85 -6.95
N ALA A 160 14.98 10.18 -6.85
CA ALA A 160 15.13 10.89 -5.58
C ALA A 160 14.12 10.45 -4.51
N LEU A 161 12.88 10.14 -4.88
CA LEU A 161 11.88 9.60 -3.96
C LEU A 161 12.21 8.16 -3.52
N VAL A 162 12.73 7.34 -4.44
CA VAL A 162 13.21 5.98 -4.10
C VAL A 162 14.39 6.03 -3.13
N THR A 163 15.33 6.97 -3.30
CA THR A 163 16.41 7.18 -2.32
C THR A 163 15.87 7.56 -0.93
N ARG A 164 14.80 8.36 -0.86
CA ARG A 164 14.15 8.69 0.42
C ARG A 164 13.49 7.48 1.06
N VAL A 165 12.84 6.62 0.27
CA VAL A 165 12.31 5.33 0.73
C VAL A 165 13.43 4.46 1.30
N GLN A 166 14.54 4.32 0.59
CA GLN A 166 15.69 3.56 1.07
C GLN A 166 16.24 4.12 2.39
N ALA A 167 16.33 5.45 2.50
CA ALA A 167 16.76 6.13 3.73
C ALA A 167 15.78 5.96 4.91
N LEU A 168 14.54 5.53 4.67
CA LEU A 168 13.58 5.12 5.71
C LEU A 168 13.75 3.65 6.12
N GLY A 169 14.67 2.90 5.50
CA GLY A 169 14.95 1.50 5.82
C GLY A 169 14.11 0.49 5.05
N TYR A 170 13.40 0.92 4.01
CA TYR A 170 12.58 0.05 3.17
C TYR A 170 13.40 -0.58 2.04
N ASP A 171 13.19 -1.87 1.80
CA ASP A 171 13.73 -2.59 0.64
C ASP A 171 13.10 -2.08 -0.66
N THR A 172 13.86 -1.30 -1.42
CA THR A 172 13.38 -0.71 -2.67
C THR A 172 13.20 -1.72 -3.80
N THR A 173 13.72 -2.94 -3.68
CA THR A 173 13.54 -3.98 -4.70
C THR A 173 12.09 -4.49 -4.77
N LEU A 174 11.33 -4.31 -3.69
CA LEU A 174 9.90 -4.62 -3.60
C LEU A 174 8.99 -3.52 -4.18
N LEU A 175 9.54 -2.35 -4.53
CA LEU A 175 8.76 -1.27 -5.12
C LEU A 175 8.28 -1.64 -6.52
N ARG A 176 6.95 -1.71 -6.67
CA ARG A 176 6.29 -1.72 -7.97
C ARG A 176 5.95 -0.29 -8.36
N ARG A 177 6.39 0.11 -9.55
CA ARG A 177 5.99 1.38 -10.15
C ARG A 177 4.56 1.31 -10.70
N THR A 178 3.77 2.35 -10.44
CA THR A 178 2.39 2.49 -10.94
C THR A 178 2.41 3.18 -12.31
N GLN A 179 1.60 2.68 -13.24
CA GLN A 179 1.47 3.19 -14.61
C GLN A 179 0.38 4.27 -14.67
N HIS A 180 0.54 5.26 -15.56
CA HIS A 180 -0.34 6.43 -15.70
C HIS A 180 -0.61 6.84 -17.14
#